data_AF-A0A835XZD3-F1
#
_entry.id   AF-A0A835XZD3-F1
#
_cell.length_a   1.000
_cell.length_b   1.000
_cell.length_c   1.000
_cell.angle_alpha   90.00
_cell.angle_beta   90.00
_cell.angle_gamma   90.00
#
_symmetry.space_group_name_H-M   'P 1'
#
loop_
_entity.id
_entity.type
_entity.pdbx_description
1 polymer ?
#
loop_
_entity_poly.entity_id
_entity_poly.type
_entity_poly.pdbx_seq_one_letter_code
_entity_poly.pdbx_strand_id
1 'polypeptide(L)'
;MAAQTRYGASSCDIKICIYWKKKYSIVPYVTYGSLSADLQKLWDHPRSDANGQTCNELSGPLSPTECGAVSERYNLLALVSPGSATPNVVALFSSSGCDTSICTVWRQRYGVAPYVTYGNLPASYKASWDAVRPPGKKTCNDLAGLLDSSECGALVEIYGIVPGSSWGTAGANVQSLYTASLCDKQVCAYWRREYSVVPFLDWGTLPKSQQGAWEFVRQPSGKNCNELSGSLTASDCEALQLAYGIVAFGSWGTAPEDVKRMWDSSDCNKYACKKMVHPFPKCQVYLG
;
A
#
# COMPACT_ATOMS: atom_id res chain seq x y z
N MET A 1 6.60 -55.68 9.71
CA MET A 1 6.89 -54.83 10.90
C MET A 1 7.58 -53.57 10.41
N ALA A 2 6.82 -52.48 10.25
CA ALA A 2 7.40 -51.19 9.89
C ALA A 2 8.14 -50.64 11.11
N ALA A 3 9.43 -50.35 10.96
CA ALA A 3 10.16 -49.59 11.96
C ALA A 3 9.53 -48.19 12.02
N GLN A 4 8.61 -47.99 12.97
CA GLN A 4 8.21 -46.67 13.43
C GLN A 4 9.46 -46.07 14.07
N THR A 5 10.26 -45.40 13.25
CA THR A 5 11.43 -44.64 13.66
C THR A 5 11.01 -43.70 14.79
N ARG A 6 11.71 -43.75 15.93
CA ARG A 6 11.47 -42.98 17.18
C ARG A 6 11.49 -41.44 17.03
N TYR A 7 11.43 -40.91 15.82
CA TYR A 7 11.48 -39.47 15.53
C TYR A 7 10.26 -38.72 16.08
N GLY A 8 9.07 -39.34 16.11
CA GLY A 8 7.84 -38.68 16.53
C GLY A 8 7.71 -38.37 18.04
N ALA A 9 8.63 -38.84 18.90
CA ALA A 9 8.47 -38.70 20.36
C ALA A 9 9.08 -37.42 20.96
N SER A 10 9.90 -36.67 20.21
CA SER A 10 10.76 -35.62 20.79
C SER A 10 10.64 -34.23 20.13
N SER A 11 9.61 -33.98 19.32
CA SER A 11 9.46 -32.74 18.51
C SER A 11 10.67 -32.44 17.59
N CYS A 12 11.52 -33.44 17.34
CA CYS A 12 12.72 -33.28 16.52
C CYS A 12 12.37 -32.87 15.09
N ASP A 13 11.25 -33.35 14.58
CA ASP A 13 10.80 -33.05 13.22
C ASP A 13 10.41 -31.56 13.08
N ILE A 14 9.73 -30.98 14.06
CA ILE A 14 9.47 -29.52 14.08
C ILE A 14 10.79 -28.74 14.07
N LYS A 15 11.74 -29.15 14.93
CA LYS A 15 13.05 -28.48 15.03
C LYS A 15 13.85 -28.57 13.74
N ILE A 16 13.83 -29.71 13.05
CA ILE A 16 14.56 -29.86 11.79
C ILE A 16 13.92 -29.05 10.67
N CYS A 17 12.58 -29.00 10.58
CA CYS A 17 11.89 -28.17 9.59
C CYS A 17 12.18 -26.67 9.81
N ILE A 18 12.15 -26.19 11.06
CA ILE A 18 12.51 -24.79 11.40
C ILE A 18 13.98 -24.51 11.05
N TYR A 19 14.89 -25.44 11.40
CA TYR A 19 16.31 -25.30 11.08
C TYR A 19 16.54 -25.24 9.56
N TRP A 20 15.91 -26.12 8.79
CA TRP A 20 16.01 -26.14 7.33
C TRP A 20 15.41 -24.88 6.72
N LYS A 21 14.26 -24.40 7.22
CA LYS A 21 13.65 -23.13 6.79
C LYS A 21 14.68 -22.00 6.85
N LYS A 22 15.34 -21.86 7.99
CA LYS A 22 16.37 -20.82 8.20
C LYS A 22 17.64 -21.06 7.39
N LYS A 23 18.19 -22.28 7.43
CA LYS A 23 19.50 -22.60 6.83
C LYS A 23 19.48 -22.53 5.30
N TYR A 24 18.42 -23.03 4.69
CA TYR A 24 18.31 -23.11 3.23
C TYR A 24 17.46 -21.99 2.64
N SER A 25 17.04 -21.02 3.46
CA SER A 25 16.19 -19.89 3.04
C SER A 25 14.92 -20.37 2.33
N ILE A 26 14.31 -21.44 2.84
CA ILE A 26 13.05 -21.97 2.32
C ILE A 26 11.94 -20.98 2.68
N VAL A 27 11.07 -20.72 1.71
CA VAL A 27 9.80 -20.03 1.96
C VAL A 27 8.72 -21.08 1.73
N PRO A 28 8.13 -21.64 2.81
CA PRO A 28 7.09 -22.64 2.74
C PRO A 28 6.06 -22.35 1.65
N TYR A 29 5.74 -23.38 0.86
CA TYR A 29 4.83 -23.33 -0.28
C TYR A 29 5.23 -22.43 -1.47
N VAL A 30 6.34 -21.70 -1.39
CA VAL A 30 6.83 -20.81 -2.47
C VAL A 30 8.10 -21.37 -3.11
N THR A 31 9.15 -21.61 -2.30
CA THR A 31 10.45 -22.05 -2.80
C THR A 31 11.18 -22.91 -1.77
N TYR A 32 11.92 -23.90 -2.25
CA TYR A 32 12.83 -24.70 -1.42
C TYR A 32 14.18 -24.02 -1.16
N GLY A 33 14.38 -22.78 -1.62
CA GLY A 33 15.64 -22.06 -1.46
C GLY A 33 16.83 -22.86 -2.01
N SER A 34 17.86 -23.10 -1.18
CA SER A 34 19.06 -23.87 -1.55
C SER A 34 19.00 -25.36 -1.16
N LEU A 35 17.82 -25.88 -0.85
CA LEU A 35 17.62 -27.28 -0.47
C LEU A 35 17.85 -28.22 -1.67
N SER A 36 18.63 -29.29 -1.48
CA SER A 36 18.88 -30.29 -2.53
C SER A 36 17.61 -31.09 -2.87
N ALA A 37 17.52 -31.63 -4.08
CA ALA A 37 16.35 -32.37 -4.56
C ALA A 37 15.92 -33.53 -3.64
N ASP A 38 16.86 -34.23 -3.01
CA ASP A 38 16.53 -35.31 -2.08
C ASP A 38 15.96 -34.81 -0.76
N LEU A 39 16.43 -33.66 -0.27
CA LEU A 39 15.87 -33.02 0.91
C LEU A 39 14.51 -32.38 0.61
N GLN A 40 14.25 -31.94 -0.62
CA GLN A 40 12.92 -31.47 -1.04
C GLN A 40 11.87 -32.59 -0.91
N LYS A 41 12.22 -33.82 -1.34
CA LYS A 41 11.33 -34.99 -1.15
C LYS A 41 11.00 -35.24 0.31
N LEU A 42 11.97 -35.05 1.21
CA LEU A 42 11.74 -35.18 2.66
C LEU A 42 10.90 -34.03 3.21
N TRP A 43 11.12 -32.81 2.73
CA TRP A 43 10.37 -31.61 3.13
C TRP A 43 8.87 -31.76 2.86
N ASP A 44 8.51 -32.32 1.69
CA ASP A 44 7.11 -32.55 1.32
C ASP A 44 6.54 -33.88 1.80
N HIS A 45 7.35 -34.72 2.45
CA HIS A 45 6.88 -36.04 2.86
C HIS A 45 5.89 -35.90 4.03
N PRO A 46 4.68 -36.48 3.94
CA PRO A 46 3.68 -36.47 5.02
C PRO A 46 4.03 -37.44 6.17
N ARG A 47 5.32 -37.66 6.46
CA ARG A 47 5.78 -38.52 7.58
C ARG A 47 6.54 -37.72 8.64
N SER A 48 6.42 -36.40 8.62
CA SER A 48 7.18 -35.56 9.53
C SER A 48 6.65 -35.66 10.96
N ASP A 49 5.44 -36.15 11.20
CA ASP A 49 4.95 -36.43 12.55
C ASP A 49 3.87 -37.53 12.58
N ALA A 50 3.33 -37.81 13.77
CA ALA A 50 2.25 -38.79 13.96
C ALA A 50 0.91 -38.38 13.31
N ASN A 51 0.76 -37.12 12.89
CA ASN A 51 -0.46 -36.56 12.30
C ASN A 51 -0.36 -36.43 10.77
N GLY A 52 0.76 -36.86 10.18
CA GLY A 52 0.97 -36.82 8.73
C GLY A 52 1.36 -35.45 8.18
N GLN A 53 1.87 -34.55 9.02
CA GLN A 53 2.24 -33.20 8.61
C GLN A 53 3.51 -33.18 7.76
N THR A 54 3.62 -32.17 6.89
CA THR A 54 4.84 -31.89 6.11
C THR A 54 5.68 -30.81 6.79
N CYS A 55 6.93 -30.62 6.38
CA CYS A 55 7.74 -29.53 6.92
C CYS A 55 7.18 -28.14 6.60
N ASN A 56 6.40 -27.99 5.52
CA ASN A 56 5.70 -26.73 5.26
C ASN A 56 4.76 -26.36 6.42
N GLU A 57 4.08 -27.36 7.00
CA GLU A 57 3.11 -27.17 8.08
C GLU A 57 3.79 -26.99 9.45
N LEU A 58 4.93 -27.65 9.67
CA LEU A 58 5.64 -27.65 10.94
C LEU A 58 6.60 -26.46 11.12
N SER A 59 6.84 -25.67 10.08
CA SER A 59 7.88 -24.63 10.08
C SER A 59 7.53 -23.35 10.87
N GLY A 60 6.39 -23.34 11.56
CA GLY A 60 5.92 -22.23 12.39
C GLY A 60 4.90 -21.32 11.68
N PRO A 61 4.56 -20.17 12.29
CA PRO A 61 3.58 -19.24 11.72
C PRO A 61 3.99 -18.76 10.32
N LEU A 62 2.99 -18.58 9.47
CA LEU A 62 3.16 -18.08 8.12
C LEU A 62 3.36 -16.56 8.11
N SER A 63 4.34 -16.09 7.34
CA SER A 63 4.49 -14.67 6.97
C SER A 63 3.41 -14.25 5.96
N PRO A 64 3.17 -12.94 5.73
CA PRO A 64 2.19 -12.49 4.74
C PRO A 64 2.41 -13.07 3.34
N THR A 65 3.67 -13.15 2.89
CA THR A 65 4.01 -13.77 1.60
C THR A 65 3.64 -15.25 1.57
N GLU A 66 3.92 -15.98 2.67
CA GLU A 66 3.57 -17.40 2.80
C GLU A 66 2.04 -17.60 2.86
N CYS A 67 1.30 -16.71 3.52
CA CYS A 67 -0.17 -16.69 3.49
C CYS A 67 -0.71 -16.59 2.06
N GLY A 68 -0.14 -15.68 1.25
CA GLY A 68 -0.50 -15.54 -0.17
C GLY A 68 -0.29 -16.84 -0.96
N ALA A 69 0.87 -17.47 -0.77
CA ALA A 69 1.22 -18.70 -1.46
C ALA A 69 0.33 -19.89 -1.07
N VAL A 70 0.02 -20.03 0.22
CA VAL A 70 -0.91 -21.05 0.73
C VAL A 70 -2.31 -20.83 0.18
N SER A 71 -2.80 -19.58 0.22
CA SER A 71 -4.10 -19.20 -0.34
C SER A 71 -4.19 -19.59 -1.82
N GLU A 72 -3.15 -19.33 -2.59
CA GLU A 72 -3.12 -19.66 -4.02
C GLU A 72 -3.04 -21.15 -4.30
N ARG A 73 -2.08 -21.83 -3.68
CA ARG A 73 -1.82 -23.24 -3.90
C ARG A 73 -3.04 -24.11 -3.62
N TYR A 74 -3.77 -23.79 -2.56
CA TYR A 74 -4.93 -24.58 -2.13
C TYR A 74 -6.27 -23.99 -2.58
N ASN A 75 -6.26 -22.85 -3.29
CA ASN A 75 -7.44 -22.03 -3.52
C ASN A 75 -8.20 -21.77 -2.20
N LEU A 76 -7.43 -21.44 -1.17
CA LEU A 76 -7.87 -21.18 0.18
C LEU A 76 -8.48 -19.78 0.21
N LEU A 77 -9.80 -19.75 0.29
CA LEU A 77 -10.60 -18.54 0.32
C LEU A 77 -10.88 -18.21 1.78
N ALA A 78 -10.14 -17.26 2.33
CA ALA A 78 -10.23 -16.90 3.75
C ALA A 78 -11.70 -16.75 4.18
N LEU A 79 -12.11 -17.61 5.13
CA LEU A 79 -13.45 -17.67 5.75
C LEU A 79 -14.62 -18.08 4.84
N VAL A 80 -14.38 -18.32 3.55
CA VAL A 80 -15.44 -18.73 2.60
C VAL A 80 -15.34 -20.21 2.27
N SER A 81 -14.13 -20.71 2.04
CA SER A 81 -13.92 -22.11 1.69
C SER A 81 -12.50 -22.55 2.01
N PRO A 82 -12.32 -23.74 2.62
CA PRO A 82 -11.00 -24.33 2.79
C PRO A 82 -10.35 -24.71 1.44
N GLY A 83 -11.10 -24.65 0.33
CA GLY A 83 -10.62 -25.06 -0.98
C GLY A 83 -10.21 -26.53 -0.96
N SER A 84 -8.96 -26.79 -1.37
CA SER A 84 -8.34 -28.12 -1.33
C SER A 84 -7.40 -28.32 -0.13
N ALA A 85 -7.36 -27.38 0.81
CA ALA A 85 -6.48 -27.46 1.97
C ALA A 85 -6.91 -28.56 2.94
N THR A 86 -5.92 -29.22 3.54
CA THR A 86 -6.15 -30.16 4.65
C THR A 86 -6.55 -29.38 5.93
N PRO A 87 -7.18 -30.04 6.91
CA PRO A 87 -7.50 -29.40 8.19
C PRO A 87 -6.28 -28.76 8.88
N ASN A 88 -5.10 -29.37 8.75
CA ASN A 88 -3.85 -28.84 9.33
C ASN A 88 -3.40 -27.55 8.64
N VAL A 89 -3.50 -27.47 7.32
CA VAL A 89 -3.18 -26.25 6.55
C VAL A 89 -4.16 -25.13 6.90
N VAL A 90 -5.46 -25.43 7.03
CA VAL A 90 -6.47 -24.46 7.46
C VAL A 90 -6.15 -23.94 8.88
N ALA A 91 -5.84 -24.84 9.81
CA ALA A 91 -5.49 -24.46 11.18
C ALA A 91 -4.22 -23.60 11.24
N LEU A 92 -3.20 -23.93 10.44
CA LEU A 92 -1.98 -23.14 10.34
C LEU A 92 -2.26 -21.76 9.75
N PHE A 93 -3.08 -21.68 8.69
CA PHE A 93 -3.46 -20.44 8.04
C PHE A 93 -4.16 -19.49 9.03
N SER A 94 -5.17 -19.97 9.75
CA SER A 94 -5.89 -19.17 10.73
C SER A 94 -5.04 -18.80 11.95
N SER A 95 -4.27 -19.74 12.50
CA SER A 95 -3.39 -19.45 13.66
C SER A 95 -2.25 -18.49 13.33
N SER A 96 -1.86 -18.40 12.06
CA SER A 96 -0.88 -17.42 11.57
C SER A 96 -1.48 -16.04 11.30
N GLY A 97 -2.79 -15.83 11.51
CA GLY A 97 -3.45 -14.57 11.17
C GLY A 97 -3.50 -14.31 9.65
N CYS A 98 -3.39 -15.35 8.83
CA CYS A 98 -3.50 -15.19 7.38
C CYS A 98 -4.89 -14.71 6.97
N ASP A 99 -5.93 -15.03 7.73
CA ASP A 99 -7.28 -14.57 7.46
C ASP A 99 -7.36 -13.04 7.37
N THR A 100 -6.67 -12.28 8.22
CA THR A 100 -6.70 -10.81 8.14
C THR A 100 -5.68 -10.24 7.17
N SER A 101 -4.47 -10.79 7.15
CA SER A 101 -3.36 -10.27 6.33
C SER A 101 -3.51 -10.57 4.83
N ILE A 102 -4.30 -11.58 4.45
CA ILE A 102 -4.46 -11.95 3.03
C ILE A 102 -5.03 -10.82 2.17
N CYS A 103 -5.87 -9.95 2.74
CA CYS A 103 -6.42 -8.81 1.99
C CYS A 103 -5.32 -7.83 1.58
N THR A 104 -4.37 -7.55 2.48
CA THR A 104 -3.19 -6.72 2.16
C THR A 104 -2.29 -7.41 1.14
N VAL A 105 -2.10 -8.72 1.25
CA VAL A 105 -1.30 -9.50 0.29
C VAL A 105 -1.93 -9.45 -1.10
N TRP A 106 -3.24 -9.66 -1.20
CA TRP A 106 -3.96 -9.59 -2.47
C TRP A 106 -3.96 -8.17 -3.05
N ARG A 107 -4.09 -7.14 -2.21
CA ARG A 107 -3.95 -5.74 -2.61
C ARG A 107 -2.62 -5.49 -3.30
N GLN A 108 -1.52 -5.85 -2.64
CA GLN A 108 -0.17 -5.64 -3.16
C GLN A 108 0.12 -6.48 -4.40
N ARG A 109 -0.32 -7.74 -4.40
CA ARG A 109 0.03 -8.69 -5.45
C ARG A 109 -0.79 -8.53 -6.72
N TYR A 110 -2.08 -8.24 -6.58
CA TYR A 110 -3.00 -8.15 -7.71
C TYR A 110 -3.36 -6.70 -8.09
N GLY A 111 -2.85 -5.71 -7.36
CA GLY A 111 -3.19 -4.31 -7.58
C GLY A 111 -4.67 -4.02 -7.32
N VAL A 112 -5.27 -4.71 -6.34
CA VAL A 112 -6.61 -4.38 -5.87
C VAL A 112 -6.53 -3.03 -5.17
N ALA A 113 -7.51 -2.16 -5.42
CA ALA A 113 -7.71 -0.94 -4.66
C ALA A 113 -9.12 -1.00 -4.06
N PRO A 114 -9.28 -0.98 -2.72
CA PRO A 114 -10.58 -1.13 -2.07
C PRO A 114 -11.64 -0.17 -2.63
N TYR A 115 -12.81 -0.71 -2.98
CA TYR A 115 -13.93 0.02 -3.60
C TYR A 115 -13.60 0.76 -4.92
N VAL A 116 -12.42 0.55 -5.52
CA VAL A 116 -11.98 1.20 -6.76
C VAL A 116 -11.86 0.17 -7.88
N THR A 117 -11.00 -0.84 -7.70
CA THR A 117 -10.76 -1.87 -8.71
C THR A 117 -10.31 -3.18 -8.08
N TYR A 118 -10.63 -4.29 -8.72
CA TYR A 118 -10.06 -5.60 -8.36
C TYR A 118 -8.68 -5.84 -9.00
N GLY A 119 -8.17 -4.92 -9.81
CA GLY A 119 -6.93 -5.12 -10.56
C GLY A 119 -6.96 -6.44 -11.34
N ASN A 120 -5.92 -7.25 -11.14
CA ASN A 120 -5.77 -8.58 -11.74
C ASN A 120 -6.25 -9.74 -10.84
N LEU A 121 -7.08 -9.45 -9.83
CA LEU A 121 -7.53 -10.46 -8.87
C LEU A 121 -8.38 -11.54 -9.57
N PRO A 122 -8.06 -12.85 -9.43
CA PRO A 122 -8.84 -13.93 -10.00
C PRO A 122 -10.31 -13.92 -9.55
N ALA A 123 -11.22 -14.37 -10.42
CA ALA A 123 -12.66 -14.35 -10.15
C ALA A 123 -13.05 -15.10 -8.87
N SER A 124 -12.38 -16.22 -8.56
CA SER A 124 -12.58 -16.96 -7.31
C SER A 124 -12.24 -16.14 -6.06
N TYR A 125 -11.28 -15.22 -6.16
CA TYR A 125 -10.86 -14.36 -5.04
C TYR A 125 -11.73 -13.12 -4.92
N LYS A 126 -12.33 -12.61 -6.01
CA LYS A 126 -13.29 -11.49 -5.94
C LYS A 126 -14.46 -11.81 -5.01
N ALA A 127 -15.06 -12.99 -5.16
CA ALA A 127 -16.13 -13.44 -4.26
C ALA A 127 -15.69 -13.47 -2.78
N SER A 128 -14.42 -13.80 -2.52
CA SER A 128 -13.85 -13.86 -1.16
C SER A 128 -13.40 -12.50 -0.63
N TRP A 129 -13.09 -11.58 -1.53
CA TRP A 129 -12.79 -10.19 -1.21
C TRP A 129 -14.03 -9.49 -0.68
N ASP A 130 -15.17 -9.72 -1.34
CA ASP A 130 -16.46 -9.13 -0.97
C ASP A 130 -17.17 -9.86 0.17
N ALA A 131 -16.74 -11.08 0.48
CA ALA A 131 -17.33 -11.88 1.54
C ALA A 131 -17.14 -11.21 2.92
N VAL A 132 -18.25 -11.17 3.66
CA VAL A 132 -18.33 -10.62 5.01
C VAL A 132 -17.72 -11.59 6.02
N ARG A 133 -16.77 -11.10 6.83
CA ARG A 133 -15.95 -11.91 7.74
C ARG A 133 -16.39 -11.76 9.20
N PRO A 134 -16.69 -12.87 9.90
CA PRO A 134 -16.85 -12.89 11.35
C PRO A 134 -15.49 -12.86 12.08
N PRO A 135 -15.44 -12.33 13.32
CA PRO A 135 -16.45 -11.50 13.98
C PRO A 135 -16.39 -10.04 13.49
N GLY A 136 -17.54 -9.36 13.43
CA GLY A 136 -17.58 -7.92 13.11
C GLY A 136 -17.90 -7.54 11.66
N LYS A 137 -18.27 -8.51 10.82
CA LYS A 137 -18.84 -8.30 9.48
C LYS A 137 -18.00 -7.40 8.55
N LYS A 138 -16.68 -7.56 8.56
CA LYS A 138 -15.76 -6.80 7.69
C LYS A 138 -15.48 -7.54 6.39
N THR A 139 -15.33 -6.83 5.28
CA THR A 139 -14.87 -7.36 3.99
C THR A 139 -13.37 -7.13 3.83
N CYS A 140 -12.75 -7.63 2.74
CA CYS A 140 -11.37 -7.27 2.46
C CYS A 140 -11.18 -5.78 2.17
N ASN A 141 -12.21 -5.08 1.68
CA ASN A 141 -12.12 -3.64 1.50
C ASN A 141 -11.82 -2.92 2.83
N ASP A 142 -12.30 -3.46 3.96
CA ASP A 142 -12.14 -2.87 5.28
C ASP A 142 -10.83 -3.32 5.98
N LEU A 143 -10.21 -4.40 5.48
CA LEU A 143 -9.02 -5.03 6.09
C LEU A 143 -7.73 -4.78 5.30
N ALA A 144 -7.82 -4.38 4.03
CA ALA A 144 -6.66 -4.23 3.15
C ALA A 144 -5.73 -3.05 3.51
N GLY A 145 -6.05 -2.30 4.57
CA GLY A 145 -5.28 -1.17 5.07
C GLY A 145 -5.79 0.18 4.55
N LEU A 146 -5.07 1.25 4.92
CA LEU A 146 -5.38 2.61 4.50
C LEU A 146 -5.02 2.83 3.03
N LEU A 147 -5.77 3.71 2.37
CA LEU A 147 -5.56 4.10 0.98
C LEU A 147 -4.37 5.04 0.83
N ASP A 148 -3.70 5.01 -0.31
CA ASP A 148 -2.73 6.01 -0.73
C ASP A 148 -3.38 7.16 -1.52
N SER A 149 -2.59 8.15 -1.93
CA SER A 149 -3.08 9.31 -2.69
C SER A 149 -3.79 8.94 -3.99
N SER A 150 -3.28 7.94 -4.72
CA SER A 150 -3.85 7.53 -6.00
C SER A 150 -5.19 6.86 -5.80
N GLU A 151 -5.31 5.99 -4.80
CA GLU A 151 -6.57 5.30 -4.49
C GLU A 151 -7.60 6.27 -3.90
N CYS A 152 -7.19 7.21 -3.05
CA CYS A 152 -8.06 8.28 -2.57
C CYS A 152 -8.59 9.16 -3.72
N GLY A 153 -7.72 9.49 -4.68
CA GLY A 153 -8.09 10.21 -5.91
C GLY A 153 -9.10 9.45 -6.76
N ALA A 154 -8.86 8.15 -6.96
CA ALA A 154 -9.78 7.30 -7.71
C ALA A 154 -11.16 7.21 -7.05
N LEU A 155 -11.25 7.17 -5.71
CA LEU A 155 -12.54 7.25 -5.02
C LEU A 155 -13.27 8.56 -5.31
N VAL A 156 -12.55 9.69 -5.32
CA VAL A 156 -13.12 11.01 -5.65
C VAL A 156 -13.76 11.00 -7.03
N GLU A 157 -13.09 10.39 -8.01
CA GLU A 157 -13.57 10.37 -9.39
C GLU A 157 -14.73 9.40 -9.60
N ILE A 158 -14.60 8.17 -9.09
CA ILE A 158 -15.61 7.11 -9.26
C ILE A 158 -16.93 7.50 -8.59
N TYR A 159 -16.85 8.04 -7.37
CA TYR A 159 -18.03 8.34 -6.57
C TYR A 159 -18.47 9.80 -6.65
N GLY A 160 -17.72 10.65 -7.36
CA GLY A 160 -17.99 12.09 -7.42
C GLY A 160 -17.92 12.75 -6.05
N ILE A 161 -17.02 12.31 -5.17
CA ILE A 161 -16.80 12.93 -3.86
C ILE A 161 -16.21 14.32 -4.10
N VAL A 162 -16.74 15.32 -3.40
CA VAL A 162 -16.19 16.69 -3.37
C VAL A 162 -15.72 16.92 -1.94
N PRO A 163 -14.40 16.80 -1.66
CA PRO A 163 -13.85 16.92 -0.31
C PRO A 163 -14.39 18.14 0.45
N GLY A 164 -14.93 17.91 1.64
CA GLY A 164 -15.53 18.96 2.48
C GLY A 164 -16.92 19.46 2.08
N SER A 165 -17.50 18.95 0.97
CA SER A 165 -18.78 19.43 0.45
C SER A 165 -19.82 18.33 0.22
N SER A 166 -19.44 17.23 -0.45
CA SER A 166 -20.39 16.17 -0.82
C SER A 166 -19.71 14.82 -0.90
N TRP A 167 -20.43 13.76 -0.54
CA TRP A 167 -19.99 12.37 -0.74
C TRP A 167 -20.37 11.81 -2.12
N GLY A 168 -21.08 12.57 -2.95
CA GLY A 168 -21.56 12.11 -4.25
C GLY A 168 -22.40 10.84 -4.10
N THR A 169 -22.01 9.76 -4.78
CA THR A 169 -22.65 8.44 -4.71
C THR A 169 -21.98 7.48 -3.71
N ALA A 170 -20.99 7.93 -2.94
CA ALA A 170 -20.26 7.09 -1.99
C ALA A 170 -21.17 6.62 -0.84
N GLY A 171 -21.30 5.31 -0.68
CA GLY A 171 -21.98 4.69 0.47
C GLY A 171 -21.16 4.75 1.76
N ALA A 172 -21.79 4.44 2.89
CA ALA A 172 -21.20 4.58 4.23
C ALA A 172 -19.82 3.91 4.40
N ASN A 173 -19.61 2.73 3.80
CA ASN A 173 -18.32 2.03 3.90
C ASN A 173 -17.20 2.78 3.17
N VAL A 174 -17.48 3.35 1.98
CA VAL A 174 -16.53 4.15 1.22
C VAL A 174 -16.19 5.43 1.99
N GLN A 175 -17.20 6.10 2.57
CA GLN A 175 -16.98 7.30 3.38
C GLN A 175 -16.11 7.00 4.61
N SER A 176 -16.37 5.87 5.28
CA SER A 176 -15.59 5.42 6.45
C SER A 176 -14.14 5.14 6.07
N LEU A 177 -13.89 4.41 4.98
CA LEU A 177 -12.55 4.11 4.50
C LEU A 177 -11.81 5.37 4.04
N TYR A 178 -12.48 6.25 3.31
CA TYR A 178 -11.95 7.53 2.85
C TYR A 178 -11.50 8.39 4.04
N THR A 179 -12.34 8.50 5.08
CA THR A 179 -12.04 9.26 6.30
C THR A 179 -10.88 8.62 7.08
N ALA A 180 -10.93 7.31 7.29
CA ALA A 180 -9.88 6.57 8.00
C ALA A 180 -8.52 6.67 7.30
N SER A 181 -8.52 6.77 5.97
CA SER A 181 -7.31 6.92 5.15
C SER A 181 -6.84 8.37 5.03
N LEU A 182 -7.48 9.32 5.73
CA LEU A 182 -7.18 10.75 5.66
C LEU A 182 -7.15 11.28 4.21
N CYS A 183 -8.06 10.76 3.37
CA CYS A 183 -8.03 11.02 1.94
C CYS A 183 -8.20 12.50 1.59
N ASP A 184 -8.83 13.31 2.45
CA ASP A 184 -8.91 14.77 2.24
C ASP A 184 -7.54 15.41 2.04
N LYS A 185 -6.52 14.95 2.77
CA LYS A 185 -5.14 15.40 2.57
C LYS A 185 -4.52 14.77 1.34
N GLN A 186 -4.71 13.47 1.16
CA GLN A 186 -4.00 12.71 0.12
C GLN A 186 -4.46 13.09 -1.31
N VAL A 187 -5.72 13.47 -1.47
CA VAL A 187 -6.30 13.91 -2.75
C VAL A 187 -5.59 15.16 -3.30
N CYS A 188 -5.04 16.04 -2.45
CA CYS A 188 -4.30 17.21 -2.92
C CYS A 188 -3.04 16.82 -3.72
N ALA A 189 -2.31 15.79 -3.25
CA ALA A 189 -1.13 15.28 -3.96
C ALA A 189 -1.52 14.55 -5.26
N TYR A 190 -2.64 13.82 -5.23
CA TYR A 190 -3.21 13.20 -6.43
C TYR A 190 -3.55 14.24 -7.49
N TRP A 191 -4.32 15.27 -7.13
CA TRP A 191 -4.76 16.29 -8.08
C TRP A 191 -3.60 17.05 -8.69
N ARG A 192 -2.58 17.38 -7.90
CA ARG A 192 -1.35 17.98 -8.41
C ARG A 192 -0.66 17.12 -9.46
N ARG A 193 -0.56 15.81 -9.24
CA ARG A 193 0.07 14.90 -10.19
C ARG A 193 -0.79 14.66 -11.43
N GLU A 194 -2.06 14.36 -11.25
CA GLU A 194 -2.94 13.93 -12.33
C GLU A 194 -3.42 15.10 -13.20
N TYR A 195 -3.76 16.21 -12.56
CA TYR A 195 -4.32 17.38 -13.23
C TYR A 195 -3.30 18.50 -13.42
N SER A 196 -2.03 18.27 -13.09
CA SER A 196 -0.95 19.27 -13.20
C SER A 196 -1.26 20.58 -12.48
N VAL A 197 -1.96 20.50 -11.34
CA VAL A 197 -2.28 21.68 -10.51
C VAL A 197 -0.99 22.28 -9.96
N VAL A 198 -0.76 23.56 -10.18
CA VAL A 198 0.38 24.27 -9.58
C VAL A 198 -0.10 25.03 -8.34
N PRO A 199 0.32 24.63 -7.12
CA PRO A 199 -0.14 25.28 -5.89
C PRO A 199 0.04 26.80 -5.91
N PHE A 200 -0.99 27.52 -5.48
CA PHE A 200 -1.12 28.97 -5.46
C PHE A 200 -1.15 29.68 -6.81
N LEU A 201 -1.02 28.96 -7.93
CA LEU A 201 -0.93 29.57 -9.25
C LEU A 201 -2.16 29.26 -10.11
N ASP A 202 -2.42 27.98 -10.38
CA ASP A 202 -3.51 27.56 -11.24
C ASP A 202 -4.00 26.15 -10.89
N TRP A 203 -5.14 25.77 -11.46
CA TRP A 203 -5.76 24.45 -11.26
C TRP A 203 -5.42 23.44 -12.35
N GLY A 204 -4.49 23.73 -13.27
CA GLY A 204 -4.17 22.89 -14.41
C GLY A 204 -5.43 22.43 -15.17
N THR A 205 -5.63 21.12 -15.27
CA THR A 205 -6.81 20.49 -15.89
C THR A 205 -7.87 20.02 -14.88
N LEU A 206 -7.78 20.45 -13.61
CA LEU A 206 -8.70 20.02 -12.56
C LEU A 206 -10.15 20.41 -12.89
N PRO A 207 -11.12 19.48 -12.82
CA PRO A 207 -12.51 19.77 -13.13
C PRO A 207 -13.06 20.93 -12.28
N LYS A 208 -13.85 21.81 -12.89
CA LYS A 208 -14.44 22.98 -12.20
C LYS A 208 -15.19 22.62 -10.92
N SER A 209 -15.87 21.47 -10.89
CA SER A 209 -16.56 20.97 -9.70
C SER A 209 -15.63 20.68 -8.51
N GLN A 210 -14.35 20.43 -8.77
CA GLN A 210 -13.34 20.11 -7.75
C GLN A 210 -12.47 21.31 -7.35
N GLN A 211 -12.46 22.39 -8.13
CA GLN A 211 -11.66 23.60 -7.83
C GLN A 211 -12.06 24.23 -6.49
N GLY A 212 -13.34 24.22 -6.12
CA GLY A 212 -13.79 24.67 -4.80
C GLY A 212 -13.22 23.81 -3.66
N ALA A 213 -13.10 22.49 -3.86
CA ALA A 213 -12.52 21.58 -2.88
C ALA A 213 -10.99 21.72 -2.78
N TRP A 214 -10.31 22.22 -3.81
CA TRP A 214 -8.90 22.58 -3.73
C TRP A 214 -8.68 23.70 -2.70
N GLU A 215 -9.52 24.74 -2.76
CA GLU A 215 -9.44 25.90 -1.85
C GLU A 215 -10.06 25.65 -0.47
N PHE A 216 -10.83 24.58 -0.31
CA PHE A 216 -11.47 24.24 0.96
C PHE A 216 -10.44 24.02 2.09
N VAL A 217 -10.62 24.75 3.19
CA VAL A 217 -9.77 24.64 4.38
C VAL A 217 -10.16 23.42 5.21
N ARG A 218 -9.28 22.42 5.26
CA ARG A 218 -9.52 21.13 5.90
C ARG A 218 -9.20 21.15 7.38
N GLN A 219 -10.13 20.63 8.17
CA GLN A 219 -9.93 20.41 9.61
C GLN A 219 -9.31 19.03 9.87
N PRO A 220 -8.51 18.87 10.96
CA PRO A 220 -8.11 19.91 11.92
C PRO A 220 -6.91 20.75 11.47
N SER A 221 -6.38 20.49 10.26
CA SER A 221 -5.11 21.10 9.83
C SER A 221 -5.17 22.63 9.65
N GLY A 222 -6.36 23.17 9.38
CA GLY A 222 -6.53 24.58 9.02
C GLY A 222 -5.90 24.94 7.67
N LYS A 223 -5.64 23.95 6.80
CA LYS A 223 -4.93 24.10 5.53
C LYS A 223 -5.79 23.66 4.34
N ASN A 224 -5.61 24.31 3.19
CA ASN A 224 -6.21 23.88 1.92
C ASN A 224 -5.22 23.03 1.08
N CYS A 225 -5.58 22.65 -0.15
CA CYS A 225 -4.70 21.83 -0.98
C CYS A 225 -3.43 22.56 -1.44
N ASN A 226 -3.43 23.89 -1.52
CA ASN A 226 -2.21 24.63 -1.81
C ASN A 226 -1.11 24.29 -0.78
N GLU A 227 -1.50 24.14 0.49
CA GLU A 227 -0.56 23.85 1.58
C GLU A 227 -0.37 22.36 1.88
N LEU A 228 -1.33 21.50 1.49
CA LEU A 228 -1.30 20.05 1.77
C LEU A 228 -0.70 19.20 0.66
N SER A 229 -0.52 19.76 -0.54
CA SER A 229 -0.02 19.05 -1.73
C SER A 229 1.46 18.64 -1.67
N GLY A 230 2.16 18.91 -0.56
CA GLY A 230 3.55 18.55 -0.33
C GLY A 230 4.54 19.57 -0.92
N SER A 231 5.83 19.23 -0.92
CA SER A 231 6.89 20.10 -1.44
C SER A 231 6.73 20.37 -2.94
N LEU A 232 7.01 21.60 -3.36
CA LEU A 232 7.04 22.01 -4.76
C LEU A 232 8.11 21.22 -5.54
N THR A 233 7.80 20.87 -6.78
CA THR A 233 8.76 20.29 -7.72
C THR A 233 9.57 21.39 -8.36
N ALA A 234 10.65 21.04 -9.05
CA ALA A 234 11.44 22.02 -9.81
C ALA A 234 10.60 22.77 -10.85
N SER A 235 9.62 22.12 -11.49
CA SER A 235 8.71 22.77 -12.46
C SER A 235 7.72 23.70 -11.78
N ASP A 236 7.19 23.35 -10.61
CA ASP A 236 6.30 24.26 -9.87
C ASP A 236 7.06 25.52 -9.42
N CYS A 237 8.28 25.36 -8.92
CA CYS A 237 9.14 26.49 -8.57
C CYS A 237 9.39 27.38 -9.79
N GLU A 238 9.68 26.82 -10.96
CA GLU A 238 9.87 27.61 -12.18
C GLU A 238 8.60 28.36 -12.61
N ALA A 239 7.44 27.71 -12.54
CA ALA A 239 6.16 28.34 -12.84
C ALA A 239 5.87 29.51 -11.88
N LEU A 240 6.07 29.32 -10.58
CA LEU A 240 5.93 30.37 -9.57
C LEU A 240 6.95 31.50 -9.77
N GLN A 241 8.18 31.15 -10.17
CA GLN A 241 9.23 32.12 -10.45
C GLN A 241 8.80 33.07 -11.56
N LEU A 242 8.30 32.50 -12.66
CA LEU A 242 7.83 33.26 -13.82
C LEU A 242 6.59 34.09 -13.47
N ALA A 243 5.61 33.49 -12.80
CA ALA A 243 4.33 34.13 -12.51
C ALA A 243 4.45 35.31 -11.54
N TYR A 244 5.28 35.16 -10.50
CA TYR A 244 5.44 36.17 -9.46
C TYR A 244 6.70 37.03 -9.61
N GLY A 245 7.54 36.76 -10.61
CA GLY A 245 8.83 37.44 -10.77
C GLY A 245 9.77 37.21 -9.60
N ILE A 246 9.77 36.00 -9.02
CA ILE A 246 10.68 35.63 -7.93
C ILE A 246 12.10 35.55 -8.50
N VAL A 247 13.08 36.09 -7.80
CA VAL A 247 14.50 35.92 -8.09
C VAL A 247 15.10 35.16 -6.92
N ALA A 248 15.56 33.93 -7.16
CA ALA A 248 16.12 33.07 -6.13
C ALA A 248 17.22 33.79 -5.33
N PHE A 249 17.09 33.79 -4.00
CA PHE A 249 17.94 34.53 -3.05
C PHE A 249 18.05 36.06 -3.25
N GLY A 250 17.23 36.64 -4.14
CA GLY A 250 17.26 38.05 -4.52
C GLY A 250 16.01 38.79 -4.08
N SER A 251 14.88 38.54 -4.76
CA SER A 251 13.63 39.25 -4.53
C SER A 251 12.43 38.31 -4.65
N TRP A 252 11.33 38.68 -3.99
CA TRP A 252 10.08 37.91 -4.05
C TRP A 252 9.11 38.39 -5.13
N GLY A 253 9.47 39.44 -5.89
CA GLY A 253 8.56 40.06 -6.85
C GLY A 253 7.19 40.38 -6.24
N THR A 254 6.13 39.85 -6.84
CA THR A 254 4.73 40.00 -6.39
C THR A 254 4.22 38.79 -5.59
N ALA A 255 5.09 37.86 -5.18
CA ALA A 255 4.68 36.65 -4.47
C ALA A 255 4.00 36.98 -3.13
N PRO A 256 2.82 36.40 -2.85
CA PRO A 256 2.18 36.51 -1.54
C PRO A 256 2.93 35.68 -0.48
N GLU A 257 2.71 35.97 0.81
CA GLU A 257 3.43 35.33 1.93
C GLU A 257 3.31 33.79 1.93
N ASP A 258 2.16 33.25 1.56
CA ASP A 258 1.97 31.79 1.50
C ASP A 258 2.82 31.13 0.41
N VAL A 259 2.99 31.81 -0.75
CA VAL A 259 3.90 31.37 -1.82
C VAL A 259 5.35 31.44 -1.35
N LYS A 260 5.75 32.50 -0.66
CA LYS A 260 7.12 32.63 -0.11
C LYS A 260 7.42 31.48 0.87
N ARG A 261 6.50 31.24 1.81
CA ARG A 261 6.61 30.15 2.79
C ARG A 261 6.75 28.79 2.10
N MET A 262 5.93 28.52 1.10
CA MET A 262 5.97 27.26 0.36
C MET A 262 7.25 27.11 -0.48
N TRP A 263 7.70 28.19 -1.12
CA TRP A 263 8.95 28.26 -1.88
C TRP A 263 10.15 27.88 -1.02
N ASP A 264 10.27 28.52 0.14
CA ASP A 264 11.37 28.28 1.08
C ASP A 264 11.34 26.86 1.65
N SER A 265 10.15 26.33 1.99
CA SER A 265 10.03 24.96 2.49
C SER A 265 10.26 23.87 1.44
N SER A 266 10.31 24.22 0.16
CA SER A 266 10.42 23.28 -0.97
C SER A 266 11.77 23.31 -1.67
N ASP A 267 12.78 23.96 -1.07
CA ASP A 267 14.12 24.12 -1.66
C ASP A 267 14.10 24.75 -3.07
N CYS A 268 13.11 25.58 -3.38
CA CYS A 268 12.97 26.16 -4.73
C CYS A 268 14.18 27.01 -5.13
N ASN A 269 14.84 27.65 -4.17
CA ASN A 269 16.08 28.37 -4.42
C ASN A 269 17.18 27.44 -4.99
N LYS A 270 17.28 26.20 -4.50
CA LYS A 270 18.25 25.22 -5.00
C LYS A 270 17.93 24.79 -6.43
N TYR A 271 16.65 24.56 -6.75
CA TYR A 271 16.22 24.22 -8.10
C TYR A 271 16.51 25.34 -9.10
N ALA A 272 16.18 26.58 -8.74
CA ALA A 272 16.44 27.76 -9.57
C ALA A 272 17.93 27.94 -9.84
N CYS A 273 18.79 27.82 -8.82
CA CYS A 273 20.24 27.95 -8.97
C CYS A 273 20.85 26.93 -9.94
N LYS A 274 20.35 25.70 -9.99
CA LYS A 274 20.86 24.66 -10.91
C LYS A 274 20.63 24.99 -12.39
N LYS A 275 19.64 25.83 -12.71
CA LYS A 275 19.31 26.22 -14.10
C LYS A 275 20.00 27.51 -14.55
N MET A 276 20.65 28.25 -13.65
CA MET A 276 21.29 29.51 -13.98
C MET A 276 22.62 29.28 -14.72
N VAL A 277 22.74 29.87 -15.92
CA VAL A 277 24.01 29.90 -16.69
C VAL A 277 25.08 30.70 -15.95
N HIS A 278 24.68 31.73 -15.20
CA HIS A 278 25.54 32.54 -14.34
C HIS A 278 24.94 32.60 -12.93
N PRO A 279 25.26 31.62 -12.06
CA PRO A 279 24.70 31.57 -10.71
C PRO A 279 25.18 32.77 -9.89
N PHE A 280 24.27 33.38 -9.13
CA PHE A 280 24.63 34.39 -8.12
C PHE A 280 25.64 33.81 -7.12
N PRO A 281 26.47 34.64 -6.46
CA PRO A 281 27.43 34.16 -5.46
C PRO A 281 26.79 33.28 -4.38
N LYS A 282 25.55 33.60 -3.98
CA LYS A 282 24.77 32.79 -3.03
C LYS A 282 24.41 31.41 -3.58
N CYS A 283 24.19 31.25 -4.88
CA CYS A 283 23.93 29.95 -5.52
C CYS A 283 25.16 29.04 -5.52
N GLN A 284 26.38 29.59 -5.55
CA GLN A 284 27.61 28.79 -5.58
C GLN A 284 27.80 27.95 -4.30
N VAL A 285 27.29 28.43 -3.16
CA VAL A 285 27.33 27.70 -1.88
C VAL A 285 26.45 26.46 -1.87
N TYR A 286 25.37 26.44 -2.66
CA TYR A 286 24.37 25.34 -2.69
C TYR A 286 24.60 24.30 -3.79
N LEU A 287 25.57 24.54 -4.68
CA LEU A 287 25.95 23.65 -5.78
C LEU A 287 27.18 22.77 -5.44
N GLY A 288 27.79 22.98 -4.27
CA GLY A 288 28.89 22.17 -3.73
C GLY A 288 28.43 20.90 -3.02
#